data_AF-A0A7K2F4T4-F1
#
_entry.id   AF-A0A7K2F4T4-F1
#
_cell.length_a   1.000
_cell.length_b   1.000
_cell.length_c   1.000
_cell.angle_alpha   90.00
_cell.angle_beta   90.00
_cell.angle_gamma   90.00
#
_symmetry.space_group_name_H-M   'P 1'
#
loop_
_entity.id
_entity.type
_entity.pdbx_description
1 polymer ?
#
loop_
_entity_poly.entity_id
_entity_poly.type
_entity_poly.pdbx_seq_one_letter_code
_entity_poly.pdbx_strand_id
1 'polypeptide(L)'
;MHDDDAQHGPLAGFTVGVTAARRAEELGTLLTRRGAAVLHAPALRIVPLADDSELLAATKELIDHAPDVVIATTAIGFRGWVEAADGWGIGDRLLELLHGVELLARGPKVKGAIRAAGLTEAWSPQSESMAEVLDRLLGEGVSGRRVALQLHGEPLPGFVESLRAAGAEVVGVPVYRWMPPEDIAPLDRMLDVTVARGLDALTFTSAPAAASYLNRAEARGMLPEVLDALSHDVVSACVGPVTALPLQAKGIDTVQPERFRLGPLVQVLCAQLPARARTLPVAGHRVEIRGHAVLVDGALRPVPPAGMALLHTLARRPGWVVARADLLRALPGSGSDEHAVETAMARLRTALGAPRLIQTVVKRGYRLALDPSADTKYDGS
;
A
#
# COMPACT_ATOMS: atom_id res chain seq x y z
N MET A 1 13.69 -39.66 -15.31
CA MET A 1 12.42 -39.72 -16.08
C MET A 1 11.31 -39.98 -15.09
N HIS A 2 10.21 -39.24 -15.24
CA HIS A 2 9.21 -38.79 -14.26
C HIS A 2 9.63 -37.51 -13.54
N ASP A 3 8.89 -36.42 -13.62
CA ASP A 3 7.99 -35.93 -14.66
C ASP A 3 7.76 -34.46 -14.30
N ASP A 4 7.39 -33.71 -15.33
CA ASP A 4 7.01 -32.29 -15.41
C ASP A 4 6.06 -31.75 -14.31
N ASP A 5 6.46 -31.73 -13.03
CA ASP A 5 5.73 -31.00 -11.99
C ASP A 5 5.98 -29.51 -12.20
N ALA A 6 5.07 -28.84 -12.93
CA ALA A 6 5.09 -27.41 -13.15
C ALA A 6 5.36 -26.70 -11.82
N GLN A 7 6.60 -26.24 -11.63
CA GLN A 7 7.05 -25.63 -10.39
C GLN A 7 6.34 -24.29 -10.28
N HIS A 8 5.20 -24.30 -9.58
CA HIS A 8 4.42 -23.11 -9.32
C HIS A 8 5.31 -22.07 -8.63
N GLY A 9 5.08 -20.80 -8.95
CA GLY A 9 5.89 -19.74 -8.38
C GLY A 9 5.72 -19.67 -6.85
N PRO A 10 6.67 -19.07 -6.11
CA PRO A 10 6.63 -19.03 -4.64
C PRO A 10 5.37 -18.34 -4.08
N LEU A 11 4.72 -17.49 -4.86
CA LEU A 11 3.48 -16.81 -4.50
C LEU A 11 2.21 -17.51 -5.01
N ALA A 12 2.32 -18.70 -5.60
CA ALA A 12 1.17 -19.46 -6.05
C ALA A 12 0.22 -19.78 -4.91
N GLY A 13 -1.08 -19.50 -5.10
CA GLY A 13 -2.10 -19.67 -4.08
C GLY A 13 -2.26 -18.48 -3.13
N PHE A 14 -1.50 -17.40 -3.31
CA PHE A 14 -1.66 -16.15 -2.56
C PHE A 14 -2.27 -15.04 -3.43
N THR A 15 -2.98 -14.13 -2.78
CA THR A 15 -3.58 -12.93 -3.37
C THR A 15 -2.90 -11.68 -2.80
N VAL A 16 -2.36 -10.83 -3.67
CA VAL A 16 -1.66 -9.60 -3.29
C VAL A 16 -2.39 -8.38 -3.82
N GLY A 17 -2.73 -7.46 -2.93
CA GLY A 17 -3.28 -6.15 -3.27
C GLY A 17 -2.20 -5.16 -3.70
N VAL A 18 -2.43 -4.42 -4.78
CA VAL A 18 -1.54 -3.39 -5.30
C VAL A 18 -2.23 -2.03 -5.24
N THR A 19 -1.72 -1.15 -4.37
CA THR A 19 -2.28 0.22 -4.17
C THR A 19 -1.64 1.29 -5.06
N ALA A 20 -0.59 0.91 -5.79
CA ALA A 20 0.19 1.83 -6.61
C ALA A 20 -0.63 2.39 -7.78
N ALA A 21 -0.46 3.69 -8.03
CA ALA A 21 -0.97 4.37 -9.22
C ALA A 21 0.05 4.34 -10.38
N ARG A 22 1.34 4.50 -10.06
CA ARG A 22 2.45 4.46 -11.01
C ARG A 22 3.15 3.12 -11.00
N ARG A 23 3.55 2.63 -12.18
CA ARG A 23 4.25 1.33 -12.34
C ARG A 23 3.48 0.16 -11.73
N ALA A 24 2.16 0.28 -11.62
CA ALA A 24 1.30 -0.76 -11.07
C ALA A 24 1.30 -2.00 -11.96
N GLU A 25 1.28 -1.82 -13.27
CA GLU A 25 1.40 -2.93 -14.24
C GLU A 25 2.72 -3.68 -14.10
N GLU A 26 3.83 -2.97 -13.88
CA GLU A 26 5.14 -3.59 -13.67
C GLU A 26 5.13 -4.41 -12.37
N LEU A 27 4.66 -3.83 -11.26
CA LEU A 27 4.55 -4.54 -9.98
C LEU A 27 3.62 -5.76 -10.09
N GLY A 28 2.45 -5.58 -10.71
CA GLY A 28 1.49 -6.66 -10.97
C GLY A 28 2.13 -7.78 -11.80
N THR A 29 2.85 -7.44 -12.87
CA THR A 29 3.56 -8.41 -13.71
C THR A 29 4.62 -9.17 -12.92
N LEU A 30 5.41 -8.49 -12.08
CA LEU A 30 6.41 -9.14 -11.24
C LEU A 30 5.76 -10.12 -10.24
N LEU A 31 4.63 -9.75 -9.65
CA LEU A 31 3.88 -10.60 -8.71
C LEU A 31 3.25 -11.81 -9.42
N THR A 32 2.57 -11.60 -10.54
CA THR A 32 1.93 -12.67 -11.32
C THR A 32 2.96 -13.66 -11.88
N ARG A 33 4.14 -13.19 -12.31
CA ARG A 33 5.26 -14.07 -12.70
C ARG A 33 5.76 -14.96 -11.56
N ARG A 34 5.53 -14.57 -10.31
CA ARG A 34 5.83 -15.37 -9.12
C ARG A 34 4.64 -16.20 -8.64
N GLY A 35 3.53 -16.21 -9.37
CA GLY A 35 2.35 -17.04 -9.10
C GLY A 35 1.23 -16.38 -8.32
N ALA A 36 1.37 -15.12 -7.90
CA ALA A 36 0.33 -14.43 -7.14
C ALA A 36 -0.90 -14.10 -8.00
N ALA A 37 -2.09 -14.23 -7.41
CA ALA A 37 -3.25 -13.47 -7.87
C ALA A 37 -3.08 -12.01 -7.46
N VAL A 38 -3.36 -11.06 -8.35
CA VAL A 38 -3.18 -9.63 -8.10
C VAL A 38 -4.53 -8.91 -8.10
N LEU A 39 -4.82 -8.20 -7.01
CA LEU A 39 -5.94 -7.25 -6.95
C LEU A 39 -5.37 -5.84 -7.06
N HIS A 40 -5.55 -5.18 -8.20
CA HIS A 40 -5.11 -3.79 -8.38
C HIS A 40 -6.23 -2.82 -8.01
N ALA A 41 -5.92 -1.89 -7.10
CA ALA A 41 -6.79 -0.78 -6.78
C ALA A 41 -5.93 0.44 -6.40
N PRO A 42 -5.73 1.41 -7.30
CA PRO A 42 -4.94 2.58 -6.98
C PRO A 42 -5.55 3.30 -5.77
N ALA A 43 -4.73 3.66 -4.78
CA ALA A 43 -5.22 4.39 -3.60
C ALA A 43 -5.32 5.90 -3.81
N LEU A 44 -4.69 6.38 -4.89
CA LEU A 44 -4.64 7.79 -5.28
C LEU A 44 -4.43 7.91 -6.78
N ARG A 45 -4.60 9.11 -7.32
CA ARG A 45 -4.09 9.53 -8.61
C ARG A 45 -3.20 10.75 -8.45
N ILE A 46 -2.21 10.87 -9.31
CA ILE A 46 -1.37 12.07 -9.39
C ILE A 46 -2.10 13.05 -10.28
N VAL A 47 -2.26 14.29 -9.82
CA VAL A 47 -2.84 15.36 -10.63
C VAL A 47 -1.72 15.92 -11.54
N PRO A 48 -1.86 15.87 -12.87
CA PRO A 48 -0.93 16.57 -13.76
C PRO A 48 -0.97 18.07 -13.45
N LEU A 49 0.20 18.73 -13.41
CA LEU A 49 0.27 20.14 -13.03
C LEU A 49 -0.53 21.05 -13.95
N ALA A 50 -0.57 20.74 -15.25
CA ALA A 50 -1.37 21.47 -16.24
C ALA A 50 -2.89 21.42 -15.96
N ASP A 51 -3.36 20.41 -15.23
CA ASP A 51 -4.78 20.23 -14.89
C ASP A 51 -5.07 20.62 -13.43
N ASP A 52 -4.09 21.14 -12.70
CA ASP A 52 -4.24 21.40 -11.28
C ASP A 52 -4.84 22.79 -11.00
N SER A 53 -6.16 22.80 -10.74
CA SER A 53 -6.91 24.01 -10.39
C SER A 53 -6.42 24.71 -9.13
N GLU A 54 -5.84 23.98 -8.16
CA GLU A 54 -5.29 24.60 -6.94
C GLU A 54 -3.97 25.31 -7.24
N LEU A 55 -3.11 24.71 -8.06
CA LEU A 55 -1.89 25.37 -8.52
C LEU A 55 -2.22 26.61 -9.37
N LEU A 56 -3.22 26.52 -10.25
CA LEU A 56 -3.70 27.67 -11.03
C LEU A 56 -4.23 28.78 -10.12
N ALA A 57 -5.04 28.45 -9.11
CA ALA A 57 -5.58 29.41 -8.16
C ALA A 57 -4.47 30.10 -7.35
N ALA A 58 -3.53 29.33 -6.79
CA ALA A 58 -2.38 29.87 -6.07
C ALA A 58 -1.50 30.73 -6.99
N THR A 59 -1.29 30.32 -8.23
CA THR A 59 -0.51 31.11 -9.21
C THR A 59 -1.18 32.44 -9.52
N LYS A 60 -2.50 32.44 -9.75
CA LYS A 60 -3.28 33.68 -9.95
C LYS A 60 -3.25 34.58 -8.71
N GLU A 61 -3.42 33.99 -7.53
CA GLU A 61 -3.34 34.71 -6.26
C GLU A 61 -1.98 35.39 -6.07
N LEU A 62 -0.88 34.70 -6.39
CA LEU A 62 0.46 35.28 -6.37
C LEU A 62 0.59 36.42 -7.38
N ILE A 63 0.08 36.25 -8.61
CA ILE A 63 0.12 37.31 -9.63
C ILE A 63 -0.68 38.54 -9.20
N ASP A 64 -1.85 38.35 -8.58
CA ASP A 64 -2.71 39.44 -8.16
C ASP A 64 -2.19 40.12 -6.87
N HIS A 65 -1.51 39.36 -6.01
CA HIS A 65 -0.89 39.84 -4.77
C HIS A 65 0.54 39.32 -4.71
N ALA A 66 1.51 40.12 -5.13
CA ALA A 66 2.90 39.69 -5.20
C ALA A 66 3.44 39.34 -3.80
N PRO A 67 4.14 38.19 -3.63
CA PRO A 67 4.83 37.87 -2.40
C PRO A 67 6.13 38.68 -2.26
N ASP A 68 6.62 38.86 -1.03
CA ASP A 68 7.96 39.42 -0.80
C ASP A 68 9.06 38.40 -1.09
N VAL A 69 8.77 37.11 -0.81
CA VAL A 69 9.72 36.00 -0.96
C VAL A 69 9.05 34.83 -1.67
N VAL A 70 9.76 34.19 -2.59
CA VAL A 70 9.38 32.91 -3.18
C VAL A 70 10.46 31.87 -2.85
N ILE A 71 10.06 30.72 -2.32
CA ILE A 71 10.98 29.64 -1.96
C ILE A 71 10.74 28.45 -2.89
N ALA A 72 11.70 28.19 -3.78
CA ALA A 72 11.70 27.02 -4.65
C ALA A 72 12.42 25.85 -3.95
N THR A 73 11.73 24.72 -3.81
CA THR A 73 12.21 23.55 -3.06
C THR A 73 12.77 22.46 -3.95
N THR A 74 12.23 22.28 -5.16
CA THR A 74 12.69 21.24 -6.10
C THR A 74 12.73 21.75 -7.53
N ALA A 75 13.77 21.34 -8.24
CA ALA A 75 13.98 21.71 -9.64
C ALA A 75 12.83 21.23 -10.55
N ILE A 76 12.31 20.03 -10.31
CA ILE A 76 11.22 19.46 -11.11
C ILE A 76 9.89 20.16 -10.84
N GLY A 77 9.60 20.48 -9.56
CA GLY A 77 8.38 21.16 -9.22
C GLY A 77 8.37 22.62 -9.69
N PHE A 78 9.52 23.31 -9.60
CA PHE A 78 9.64 24.68 -10.13
C PHE A 78 9.47 24.72 -11.65
N ARG A 79 10.15 23.83 -12.40
CA ARG A 79 9.96 23.74 -13.87
C ARG A 79 8.52 23.42 -14.23
N GLY A 80 7.94 22.42 -13.57
CA GLY A 80 6.55 22.04 -13.82
C GLY A 80 5.55 23.15 -13.49
N TRP A 81 5.85 24.00 -12.51
CA TRP A 81 5.02 25.19 -12.21
C TRP A 81 5.06 26.21 -13.35
N VAL A 82 6.26 26.57 -13.82
CA VAL A 82 6.44 27.49 -14.95
C VAL A 82 5.77 26.93 -16.21
N GLU A 83 6.02 25.65 -16.54
CA GLU A 83 5.41 24.97 -17.69
C GLU A 83 3.88 24.93 -17.61
N ALA A 84 3.30 24.71 -16.41
CA ALA A 84 1.86 24.76 -16.21
C ALA A 84 1.30 26.18 -16.41
N ALA A 85 1.98 27.19 -15.88
CA ALA A 85 1.60 28.60 -16.06
C ALA A 85 1.64 29.03 -17.53
N ASP A 86 2.65 28.60 -18.28
CA ASP A 86 2.72 28.78 -19.74
C ASP A 86 1.52 28.12 -20.43
N GLY A 87 1.20 26.88 -20.07
CA GLY A 87 0.04 26.15 -20.60
C GLY A 87 -1.30 26.82 -20.33
N TRP A 88 -1.42 27.57 -19.23
CA TRP A 88 -2.61 28.37 -18.90
C TRP A 88 -2.63 29.77 -19.53
N GLY A 89 -1.56 30.16 -20.25
CA GLY A 89 -1.42 31.50 -20.82
C GLY A 89 -1.13 32.58 -19.80
N ILE A 90 -0.63 32.23 -18.60
CA ILE A 90 -0.23 33.18 -17.55
C ILE A 90 1.27 33.13 -17.23
N GLY A 91 2.04 32.39 -18.03
CA GLY A 91 3.48 32.19 -17.85
C GLY A 91 4.29 33.47 -17.82
N ASP A 92 4.13 34.33 -18.84
CA ASP A 92 4.83 35.62 -18.90
C ASP A 92 4.56 36.49 -17.65
N ARG A 93 3.30 36.52 -17.19
CA ARG A 93 2.91 37.26 -15.97
C ARG A 93 3.55 36.67 -14.71
N LEU A 94 3.61 35.34 -14.63
CA LEU A 94 4.29 34.65 -13.53
C LEU A 94 5.79 34.97 -13.55
N LEU A 95 6.45 34.89 -14.70
CA LEU A 95 7.88 35.17 -14.81
C LEU A 95 8.18 36.64 -14.50
N GLU A 96 7.37 37.58 -14.99
CA GLU A 96 7.50 39.00 -14.66
C GLU A 96 7.41 39.26 -13.16
N LEU A 97 6.43 38.64 -12.48
CA LEU A 97 6.35 38.68 -11.02
C LEU A 97 7.62 38.09 -10.37
N LEU A 98 8.07 36.92 -10.83
CA LEU A 98 9.21 36.23 -10.22
C LEU A 98 10.53 37.00 -10.38
N HIS A 99 10.64 37.88 -11.39
CA HIS A 99 11.79 38.79 -11.53
C HIS A 99 11.82 39.88 -10.45
N GLY A 100 10.65 40.28 -9.93
CA GLY A 100 10.50 41.38 -8.98
C GLY A 100 10.55 40.97 -7.51
N VAL A 101 10.63 39.67 -7.19
CA VAL A 101 10.54 39.14 -5.82
C VAL A 101 11.85 38.49 -5.36
N GLU A 102 12.04 38.38 -4.04
CA GLU A 102 13.19 37.67 -3.49
C GLU A 102 13.03 36.16 -3.69
N LEU A 103 13.75 35.60 -4.67
CA LEU A 103 13.66 34.18 -5.01
C LEU A 103 14.75 33.36 -4.31
N LEU A 104 14.36 32.47 -3.41
CA LEU A 104 15.25 31.56 -2.69
C LEU A 104 15.20 30.16 -3.30
N ALA A 105 16.37 29.53 -3.46
CA ALA A 105 16.48 28.18 -4.00
C ALA A 105 17.00 27.23 -2.93
N ARG A 106 16.36 26.08 -2.70
CA ARG A 106 16.84 25.10 -1.70
C ARG A 106 18.22 24.53 -2.03
N GLY A 107 18.63 24.46 -3.29
CA GLY A 107 19.94 23.90 -3.64
C GLY A 107 20.33 24.03 -5.11
N PRO A 108 21.52 23.54 -5.51
CA PRO A 108 22.10 23.74 -6.84
C PRO A 108 21.20 23.32 -8.01
N LYS A 109 20.48 22.21 -7.87
CA LYS A 109 19.54 21.76 -8.91
C LYS A 109 18.38 22.74 -9.10
N VAL A 110 17.90 23.34 -8.02
CA VAL A 110 16.81 24.32 -8.05
C VAL A 110 17.30 25.62 -8.65
N LYS A 111 18.51 26.08 -8.28
CA LYS A 111 19.17 27.22 -8.93
C LYS A 111 19.26 27.04 -10.44
N GLY A 112 19.67 25.85 -10.88
CA GLY A 112 19.71 25.52 -12.31
C GLY A 112 18.34 25.64 -12.99
N ALA A 113 17.26 25.21 -12.31
CA ALA A 113 15.90 25.35 -12.84
C ALA A 113 15.42 26.81 -12.92
N ILE A 114 15.71 27.61 -11.88
CA ILE A 114 15.41 29.04 -11.83
C ILE A 114 16.11 29.78 -12.98
N ARG A 115 17.42 29.55 -13.15
CA ARG A 115 18.22 30.19 -14.20
C ARG A 115 17.80 29.76 -15.60
N ALA A 116 17.39 28.51 -15.77
CA ALA A 116 16.85 28.03 -17.05
C ALA A 116 15.53 28.72 -17.44
N ALA A 117 14.77 29.22 -16.46
CA ALA A 117 13.58 30.03 -16.68
C ALA A 117 13.89 31.54 -16.85
N GLY A 118 15.17 31.92 -17.00
CA GLY A 118 15.60 33.31 -17.16
C GLY A 118 15.66 34.12 -15.86
N LEU A 119 15.37 33.50 -14.71
CA LEU A 119 15.35 34.15 -13.40
C LEU A 119 16.71 34.03 -12.69
N THR A 120 16.91 34.83 -11.64
CA THR A 120 18.10 34.74 -10.77
C THR A 120 17.67 34.55 -9.33
N GLU A 121 18.20 33.55 -8.66
CA GLU A 121 17.98 33.38 -7.22
C GLU A 121 18.74 34.45 -6.42
N ALA A 122 18.12 34.98 -5.37
CA ALA A 122 18.78 35.87 -4.42
C ALA A 122 19.74 35.09 -3.51
N TRP A 123 19.38 33.86 -3.13
CA TRP A 123 20.21 33.01 -2.27
C TRP A 123 19.84 31.53 -2.34
N SER A 124 20.79 30.69 -1.91
CA SER A 124 20.63 29.24 -1.72
C SER A 124 21.52 28.76 -0.56
N PRO A 125 21.03 27.87 0.32
CA PRO A 125 21.81 27.34 1.43
C PRO A 125 22.95 26.46 0.93
N GLN A 126 24.08 26.49 1.63
CA GLN A 126 25.22 25.61 1.29
C GLN A 126 24.92 24.16 1.68
N SER A 127 24.14 23.93 2.73
CA SER A 127 23.76 22.58 3.18
C SER A 127 22.69 21.91 2.33
N GLU A 128 22.08 22.64 1.39
CA GLU A 128 20.89 22.22 0.65
C GLU A 128 19.66 21.92 1.53
N SER A 129 19.65 22.40 2.78
CA SER A 129 18.63 22.13 3.78
C SER A 129 17.54 23.20 3.84
N MET A 130 16.28 22.78 4.00
CA MET A 130 15.19 23.69 4.33
C MET A 130 15.33 24.30 5.73
N ALA A 131 16.02 23.64 6.65
CA ALA A 131 16.25 24.20 7.99
C ALA A 131 17.10 25.48 7.93
N GLU A 132 18.16 25.50 7.10
CA GLU A 132 19.00 26.68 6.90
C GLU A 132 18.21 27.83 6.24
N VAL A 133 17.29 27.51 5.32
CA VAL A 133 16.36 28.50 4.74
C VAL A 133 15.45 29.09 5.83
N LEU A 134 14.90 28.25 6.71
CA LEU A 134 14.03 28.69 7.80
C LEU A 134 14.78 29.60 8.78
N ASP A 135 15.95 29.16 9.24
CA ASP A 135 16.77 29.90 10.21
C ASP A 135 17.16 31.28 9.68
N ARG A 136 17.54 31.35 8.41
CA ARG A 136 17.82 32.62 7.75
C ARG A 136 16.61 33.55 7.77
N LEU A 137 15.46 33.07 7.29
CA LEU A 137 14.25 33.89 7.21
C LEU A 137 13.82 34.39 8.59
N LEU A 138 13.83 33.51 9.60
CA LEU A 138 13.51 33.89 10.98
C LEU A 138 14.53 34.89 11.55
N GLY A 139 15.82 34.74 11.21
CA GLY A 139 16.87 35.67 11.62
C GLY A 139 16.79 37.06 10.98
N GLU A 140 16.31 37.15 9.74
CA GLU A 140 16.06 38.41 9.03
C GLU A 140 14.76 39.09 9.47
N GLY A 141 13.79 38.30 9.95
CA GLY A 141 12.46 38.76 10.37
C GLY A 141 11.45 38.67 9.22
N VAL A 142 10.31 38.02 9.51
CA VAL A 142 9.24 37.76 8.52
C VAL A 142 7.88 38.36 8.88
N SER A 143 7.81 39.13 9.97
CA SER A 143 6.54 39.73 10.42
C SER A 143 5.98 40.68 9.35
N GLY A 144 4.75 40.42 8.92
CA GLY A 144 4.07 41.17 7.87
C GLY A 144 4.55 40.85 6.44
N ARG A 145 5.54 39.97 6.26
CA ARG A 145 5.99 39.52 4.94
C ARG A 145 5.09 38.42 4.41
N ARG A 146 4.88 38.42 3.11
CA ARG A 146 4.18 37.36 2.37
C ARG A 146 5.18 36.44 1.68
N VAL A 147 5.14 35.16 2.03
CA VAL A 147 6.09 34.13 1.58
C VAL A 147 5.35 33.08 0.77
N ALA A 148 5.71 32.94 -0.50
CA ALA A 148 5.26 31.83 -1.33
C ALA A 148 6.22 30.64 -1.20
N LEU A 149 5.70 29.46 -0.89
CA LEU A 149 6.49 28.24 -0.73
C LEU A 149 6.08 27.21 -1.79
N GLN A 150 6.99 26.89 -2.71
CA GLN A 150 6.82 25.78 -3.64
C GLN A 150 6.84 24.46 -2.88
N LEU A 151 5.67 23.86 -2.68
CA LEU A 151 5.53 22.61 -1.93
C LEU A 151 5.96 21.42 -2.80
N HIS A 152 6.75 20.52 -2.22
CA HIS A 152 6.95 19.20 -2.76
C HIS A 152 6.20 18.19 -1.88
N GLY A 153 5.66 17.10 -2.43
CA GLY A 153 4.64 16.25 -1.78
C GLY A 153 4.95 15.57 -0.42
N GLU A 154 6.09 15.85 0.21
CA GLU A 154 6.33 15.59 1.64
C GLU A 154 6.09 16.88 2.45
N PRO A 155 5.28 16.84 3.53
CA PRO A 155 5.16 17.98 4.45
C PRO A 155 6.55 18.35 4.97
N LEU A 156 6.85 19.65 5.07
CA LEU A 156 7.99 20.16 5.85
C LEU A 156 7.46 20.46 7.26
N PRO A 157 7.48 19.49 8.19
CA PRO A 157 6.76 19.64 9.45
C PRO A 157 7.32 20.82 10.23
N GLY A 158 6.45 21.75 10.61
CA GLY A 158 6.84 22.93 11.37
C GLY A 158 7.36 24.10 10.54
N PHE A 159 7.71 23.92 9.25
CA PHE A 159 8.30 25.03 8.46
C PHE A 159 7.28 26.15 8.25
N VAL A 160 6.08 25.80 7.77
CA VAL A 160 5.00 26.77 7.54
C VAL A 160 4.49 27.32 8.87
N GLU A 161 4.38 26.47 9.88
CA GLU A 161 3.94 26.85 11.23
C GLU A 161 4.90 27.85 11.88
N SER A 162 6.22 27.63 11.77
CA SER A 162 7.24 28.53 12.31
C SER A 162 7.24 29.90 11.64
N LEU A 163 7.09 29.96 10.31
CA LEU A 163 6.99 31.24 9.59
C LEU A 163 5.72 32.01 9.99
N ARG A 164 4.57 31.32 10.08
CA ARG A 164 3.32 31.93 10.53
C ARG A 164 3.38 32.40 11.98
N ALA A 165 4.01 31.63 12.86
CA ALA A 165 4.22 32.00 14.26
C ALA A 165 5.10 33.26 14.41
N ALA A 166 6.01 33.49 13.46
CA ALA A 166 6.84 34.69 13.37
C ALA A 166 6.15 35.88 12.67
N GLY A 167 4.87 35.75 12.30
CA GLY A 167 4.04 36.82 11.74
C GLY A 167 4.03 36.89 10.21
N ALA A 168 4.53 35.88 9.51
CA ALA A 168 4.46 35.83 8.04
C ALA A 168 3.09 35.35 7.53
N GLU A 169 2.65 35.90 6.41
CA GLU A 169 1.63 35.26 5.57
C GLU A 169 2.33 34.22 4.69
N VAL A 170 1.85 32.97 4.69
CA VAL A 170 2.47 31.88 3.91
C VAL A 170 1.48 31.28 2.94
N VAL A 171 1.81 31.38 1.65
CA VAL A 171 1.04 30.84 0.52
C VAL A 171 1.75 29.59 -0.02
N GLY A 172 1.05 28.46 -0.01
CA GLY A 172 1.58 27.21 -0.55
C GLY A 172 1.33 27.11 -2.05
N VAL A 173 2.36 26.75 -2.81
CA VAL A 173 2.27 26.50 -4.26
C VAL A 173 2.39 24.98 -4.48
N PRO A 174 1.28 24.24 -4.60
CA PRO A 174 1.29 22.77 -4.63
C PRO A 174 1.70 22.25 -6.02
N VAL A 175 2.96 21.80 -6.16
CA VAL A 175 3.47 21.29 -7.45
C VAL A 175 3.64 19.77 -7.48
N TYR A 176 2.93 19.08 -6.60
CA TYR A 176 2.86 17.61 -6.57
C TYR A 176 1.64 17.15 -5.77
N ARG A 177 0.45 17.28 -6.37
CA ARG A 177 -0.81 16.97 -5.70
C ARG A 177 -1.30 15.56 -6.05
N TRP A 178 -1.91 14.94 -5.04
CA TRP A 178 -2.59 13.66 -5.15
C TRP A 178 -4.05 13.86 -4.83
N MET A 179 -4.89 13.19 -5.59
CA MET A 179 -6.33 13.14 -5.33
C MET A 179 -6.76 11.68 -5.16
N PRO A 180 -7.95 11.44 -4.61
CA PRO A 180 -8.60 10.15 -4.73
C PRO A 180 -8.62 9.69 -6.20
N PRO A 181 -8.57 8.37 -6.45
CA PRO A 181 -8.78 7.81 -7.78
C PRO A 181 -10.08 8.32 -8.40
N GLU A 182 -10.13 8.43 -9.74
CA GLU A 182 -11.36 8.82 -10.44
C GLU A 182 -12.49 7.81 -10.20
N ASP A 183 -12.17 6.53 -10.30
CA ASP A 183 -13.04 5.44 -9.86
C ASP A 183 -12.55 4.94 -8.48
N ILE A 184 -13.33 5.23 -7.45
CA ILE A 184 -13.05 4.81 -6.07
C ILE A 184 -13.46 3.34 -5.81
N ALA A 185 -14.30 2.75 -6.66
CA ALA A 185 -14.89 1.44 -6.42
C ALA A 185 -13.86 0.29 -6.32
N PRO A 186 -12.75 0.25 -7.08
CA PRO A 186 -11.69 -0.74 -6.87
C PRO A 186 -11.08 -0.66 -5.48
N LEU A 187 -10.86 0.55 -4.94
CA LEU A 187 -10.29 0.75 -3.61
C LEU A 187 -11.27 0.29 -2.53
N ASP A 188 -12.56 0.59 -2.72
CA ASP A 188 -13.62 0.12 -1.82
C ASP A 188 -13.70 -1.40 -1.79
N ARG A 189 -13.66 -2.06 -2.96
CA ARG A 189 -13.62 -3.52 -3.04
C ARG A 189 -12.37 -4.08 -2.36
N MET A 190 -11.21 -3.45 -2.54
CA MET A 190 -9.98 -3.88 -1.87
C MET A 190 -10.12 -3.80 -0.34
N LEU A 191 -10.73 -2.74 0.20
CA LEU A 191 -11.03 -2.64 1.63
C LEU A 191 -11.96 -3.77 2.10
N ASP A 192 -13.01 -4.06 1.34
CA ASP A 192 -13.94 -5.16 1.66
C ASP A 192 -13.20 -6.51 1.67
N VAL A 193 -12.33 -6.77 0.69
CA VAL A 193 -11.53 -8.01 0.62
C VAL A 193 -10.51 -8.07 1.77
N THR A 194 -9.91 -6.95 2.16
CA THR A 194 -9.00 -6.89 3.33
C THR A 194 -9.74 -7.26 4.61
N VAL A 195 -10.90 -6.64 4.89
CA VAL A 195 -11.70 -6.96 6.09
C VAL A 195 -12.18 -8.41 6.08
N ALA A 196 -12.51 -8.94 4.90
CA ALA A 196 -12.85 -10.35 4.71
C ALA A 196 -11.65 -11.30 4.76
N ARG A 197 -10.41 -10.79 4.97
CA ARG A 197 -9.15 -11.56 5.00
C ARG A 197 -8.92 -12.38 3.72
N GLY A 198 -9.37 -11.84 2.58
CA GLY A 198 -9.18 -12.43 1.26
C GLY A 198 -7.89 -12.01 0.55
N LEU A 199 -7.11 -11.10 1.16
CA LEU A 199 -5.77 -10.74 0.73
C LEU A 199 -4.74 -11.37 1.68
N ASP A 200 -3.63 -11.83 1.14
CA ASP A 200 -2.48 -12.30 1.93
C ASP A 200 -1.46 -11.17 2.16
N ALA A 201 -1.41 -10.20 1.24
CA ALA A 201 -0.59 -9.00 1.39
C ALA A 201 -1.22 -7.78 0.71
N LEU A 202 -0.84 -6.60 1.20
CA LEU A 202 -1.06 -5.31 0.57
C LEU A 202 0.28 -4.61 0.33
N THR A 203 0.47 -4.10 -0.88
CA THR A 203 1.70 -3.40 -1.27
C THR A 203 1.50 -1.90 -1.33
N PHE A 204 2.45 -1.17 -0.77
CA PHE A 204 2.50 0.30 -0.79
C PHE A 204 3.85 0.76 -1.33
N THR A 205 3.81 1.64 -2.33
CA THR A 205 5.01 2.20 -2.98
C THR A 205 5.26 3.67 -2.67
N SER A 206 4.38 4.29 -1.88
CA SER A 206 4.52 5.67 -1.41
C SER A 206 3.71 5.89 -0.13
N ALA A 207 4.18 6.79 0.75
CA ALA A 207 3.45 7.16 1.96
C ALA A 207 2.04 7.72 1.67
N PRO A 208 1.84 8.58 0.65
CA PRO A 208 0.50 9.06 0.31
C PRO A 208 -0.47 7.93 -0.07
N ALA A 209 -0.01 6.86 -0.72
CA ALA A 209 -0.88 5.72 -1.05
C ALA A 209 -1.32 4.96 0.21
N ALA A 210 -0.41 4.74 1.15
CA ALA A 210 -0.72 4.15 2.45
C ALA A 210 -1.69 5.01 3.26
N ALA A 211 -1.44 6.32 3.33
CA ALA A 211 -2.35 7.27 3.99
C ALA A 211 -3.73 7.32 3.31
N SER A 212 -3.78 7.34 1.98
CA SER A 212 -5.05 7.40 1.24
C SER A 212 -5.89 6.13 1.45
N TYR A 213 -5.26 4.96 1.50
CA TYR A 213 -5.93 3.69 1.84
C TYR A 213 -6.56 3.74 3.24
N LEU A 214 -5.81 4.19 4.25
CA LEU A 214 -6.29 4.32 5.63
C LEU A 214 -7.39 5.37 5.78
N ASN A 215 -7.22 6.54 5.15
CA ASN A 215 -8.22 7.61 5.16
C ASN A 215 -9.52 7.15 4.48
N ARG A 216 -9.43 6.33 3.42
CA ARG A 216 -10.64 5.77 2.80
C ARG A 216 -11.33 4.76 3.71
N ALA A 217 -10.57 3.92 4.42
CA ALA A 217 -11.11 3.01 5.42
C ALA A 217 -11.86 3.77 6.54
N GLU A 218 -11.28 4.88 7.01
CA GLU A 218 -11.89 5.77 8.00
C GLU A 218 -13.17 6.42 7.47
N ALA A 219 -13.15 6.96 6.25
CA ALA A 219 -14.32 7.54 5.61
C ALA A 219 -15.47 6.54 5.40
N ARG A 220 -15.16 5.24 5.28
CA ARG A 220 -16.15 4.16 5.21
C ARG A 220 -16.56 3.61 6.58
N GLY A 221 -15.98 4.10 7.67
CA GLY A 221 -16.23 3.59 9.02
C GLY A 221 -15.70 2.17 9.27
N MET A 222 -14.71 1.72 8.48
CA MET A 222 -14.15 0.36 8.52
C MET A 222 -12.70 0.33 9.01
N LEU A 223 -12.18 1.46 9.51
CA LEU A 223 -10.78 1.56 9.93
C LEU A 223 -10.41 0.52 11.01
N PRO A 224 -11.20 0.30 12.08
CA PRO A 224 -10.86 -0.70 13.09
C PRO A 224 -10.70 -2.11 12.51
N GLU A 225 -11.61 -2.53 11.64
CA GLU A 225 -11.61 -3.85 11.01
C GLU A 225 -10.45 -4.02 10.03
N VAL A 226 -10.10 -2.95 9.31
CA VAL A 226 -8.92 -2.94 8.43
C VAL A 226 -7.65 -3.06 9.25
N LEU A 227 -7.52 -2.30 10.34
CA LEU A 227 -6.34 -2.38 11.21
C LEU A 227 -6.19 -3.78 11.83
N ASP A 228 -7.30 -4.39 12.27
CA ASP A 228 -7.31 -5.76 12.79
C ASP A 228 -6.78 -6.77 11.76
N ALA A 229 -7.28 -6.68 10.51
CA ALA A 229 -6.82 -7.54 9.42
C ALA A 229 -5.33 -7.32 9.09
N LEU A 230 -4.88 -6.06 9.02
CA LEU A 230 -3.47 -5.72 8.74
C LEU A 230 -2.51 -6.12 9.88
N SER A 231 -3.00 -6.23 11.11
CA SER A 231 -2.18 -6.60 12.27
C SER A 231 -1.86 -8.10 12.30
N HIS A 232 -2.75 -8.94 11.76
CA HIS A 232 -2.68 -10.39 11.98
C HIS A 232 -2.66 -11.22 10.69
N ASP A 233 -3.52 -10.88 9.74
CA ASP A 233 -3.85 -11.75 8.62
C ASP A 233 -3.19 -11.28 7.31
N VAL A 234 -3.13 -9.96 7.09
CA VAL A 234 -2.71 -9.36 5.81
C VAL A 234 -1.36 -8.66 5.97
N VAL A 235 -0.34 -9.14 5.26
CA VAL A 235 1.00 -8.54 5.32
C VAL A 235 1.03 -7.16 4.66
N SER A 236 1.38 -6.14 5.42
CA SER A 236 1.65 -4.80 4.88
C SER A 236 3.08 -4.68 4.36
N ALA A 237 3.25 -4.68 3.04
CA ALA A 237 4.55 -4.63 2.38
C ALA A 237 4.84 -3.24 1.80
N CYS A 238 5.83 -2.55 2.37
CA CYS A 238 6.20 -1.20 1.97
C CYS A 238 7.51 -1.22 1.19
N VAL A 239 7.62 -0.40 0.13
CA VAL A 239 8.85 -0.31 -0.66
C VAL A 239 10.04 0.22 0.16
N GLY A 240 9.80 1.01 1.20
CA GLY A 240 10.83 1.54 2.09
C GLY A 240 10.27 2.31 3.29
N PRO A 241 11.14 2.85 4.16
CA PRO A 241 10.78 3.29 5.51
C PRO A 241 9.82 4.46 5.54
N VAL A 242 10.01 5.44 4.66
CA VAL A 242 9.09 6.60 4.54
C VAL A 242 7.68 6.14 4.17
N THR A 243 7.55 5.12 3.31
CA THR A 243 6.24 4.57 2.92
C THR A 243 5.53 3.87 4.07
N ALA A 244 6.28 3.32 5.02
CA ALA A 244 5.73 2.61 6.18
C ALA A 244 5.17 3.56 7.26
N LEU A 245 5.63 4.82 7.32
CA LEU A 245 5.27 5.75 8.39
C LEU A 245 3.76 5.88 8.65
N PRO A 246 2.88 6.03 7.64
CA PRO A 246 1.43 6.14 7.89
C PRO A 246 0.82 4.89 8.54
N LEU A 247 1.33 3.70 8.20
CA LEU A 247 0.88 2.42 8.77
C LEU A 247 1.42 2.24 10.19
N GLN A 248 2.71 2.55 10.40
CA GLN A 248 3.35 2.48 11.71
C GLN A 248 2.72 3.46 12.71
N ALA A 249 2.30 4.65 12.26
CA ALA A 249 1.55 5.60 13.07
C ALA A 249 0.18 5.05 13.57
N LYS A 250 -0.33 3.99 12.94
CA LYS A 250 -1.53 3.25 13.37
C LYS A 250 -1.19 1.92 14.06
N GLY A 251 0.08 1.69 14.42
CA GLY A 251 0.53 0.47 15.08
C GLY A 251 0.66 -0.75 14.17
N ILE A 252 0.66 -0.57 12.85
CA ILE A 252 0.78 -1.67 11.89
C ILE A 252 2.25 -1.94 11.57
N ASP A 253 2.68 -3.18 11.82
CA ASP A 253 3.98 -3.67 11.40
C ASP A 253 4.06 -3.81 9.87
N THR A 254 5.22 -3.52 9.31
CA THR A 254 5.45 -3.58 7.86
C THR A 254 6.68 -4.41 7.52
N VAL A 255 6.63 -5.11 6.39
CA VAL A 255 7.80 -5.76 5.79
C VAL A 255 8.37 -4.87 4.70
N GLN A 256 9.69 -4.79 4.61
CA GLN A 256 10.39 -3.89 3.70
C GLN A 256 11.64 -4.57 3.14
N PRO A 257 11.99 -4.34 1.87
CA PRO A 257 13.27 -4.79 1.32
C PRO A 257 14.42 -3.88 1.76
N GLU A 258 15.65 -4.42 1.83
CA GLU A 258 16.86 -3.61 2.06
C GLU A 258 17.09 -2.59 0.94
N ARG A 259 16.73 -2.95 -0.29
CA ARG A 259 16.79 -2.08 -1.47
C ARG A 259 15.39 -1.63 -1.83
N PHE A 260 15.13 -0.32 -1.74
CA PHE A 260 13.80 0.26 -1.91
C PHE A 260 13.33 0.31 -3.38
N ARG A 261 13.08 -0.86 -3.97
CA ARG A 261 12.70 -1.07 -5.38
C ARG A 261 11.64 -2.17 -5.49
N LEU A 262 10.90 -2.20 -6.60
CA LEU A 262 9.80 -3.15 -6.83
C LEU A 262 10.27 -4.62 -6.85
N GLY A 263 11.38 -4.93 -7.54
CA GLY A 263 11.92 -6.30 -7.58
C GLY A 263 12.23 -6.88 -6.20
N PRO A 264 13.06 -6.20 -5.38
CA PRO A 264 13.30 -6.56 -3.99
C PRO A 264 12.04 -6.64 -3.12
N LEU A 265 11.06 -5.74 -3.29
CA LEU A 265 9.77 -5.82 -2.59
C LEU A 265 9.05 -7.15 -2.89
N VAL A 266 9.02 -7.57 -4.17
CA VAL A 266 8.45 -8.86 -4.57
C VAL A 266 9.25 -10.03 -4.01
N GLN A 267 10.58 -9.92 -3.90
CA GLN A 267 11.43 -10.96 -3.27
C GLN A 267 11.10 -11.13 -1.78
N VAL A 268 10.89 -10.02 -1.05
CA VAL A 268 10.45 -10.07 0.35
C VAL A 268 9.12 -10.80 0.47
N LEU A 269 8.14 -10.49 -0.38
CA LEU A 269 6.86 -11.20 -0.39
C LEU A 269 7.01 -12.70 -0.68
N CYS A 270 7.90 -13.07 -1.61
CA CYS A 270 8.20 -14.48 -1.93
C CYS A 270 8.75 -15.26 -0.74
N ALA A 271 9.40 -14.59 0.23
CA ALA A 271 9.86 -15.22 1.46
C ALA A 271 8.79 -15.19 2.57
N GLN A 272 8.12 -14.04 2.74
CA GLN A 272 7.22 -13.78 3.85
C GLN A 272 5.91 -14.58 3.76
N LEU A 273 5.27 -14.66 2.59
CA LEU A 273 3.96 -15.30 2.48
C LEU A 273 4.03 -16.83 2.66
N PRO A 274 4.97 -17.56 2.00
CA PRO A 274 5.12 -18.99 2.26
C PRO A 274 5.52 -19.31 3.71
N ALA A 275 6.36 -18.48 4.34
CA ALA A 275 6.78 -18.68 5.73
C ALA A 275 5.62 -18.56 6.74
N ARG A 276 4.56 -17.82 6.40
CA ARG A 276 3.35 -17.69 7.21
C ARG A 276 2.30 -18.77 6.92
N ALA A 277 2.44 -19.50 5.81
CA ALA A 277 1.49 -20.53 5.42
C ALA A 277 1.51 -21.70 6.40
N ARG A 278 0.32 -22.17 6.77
CA ARG A 278 0.20 -23.25 7.75
C ARG A 278 0.45 -24.59 7.09
N THR A 279 1.49 -25.28 7.52
CA THR A 279 1.79 -26.66 7.09
C THR A 279 1.32 -27.67 8.13
N LEU A 280 0.58 -28.70 7.72
CA LEU A 280 0.06 -29.77 8.57
C LEU A 280 0.36 -31.15 7.96
N PRO A 281 0.81 -32.14 8.75
CA PRO A 281 0.83 -33.55 8.34
C PRO A 281 -0.58 -34.15 8.49
N VAL A 282 -1.21 -34.51 7.38
CA VAL A 282 -2.61 -34.97 7.37
C VAL A 282 -2.72 -36.22 6.50
N ALA A 283 -3.14 -37.34 7.09
CA ALA A 283 -3.32 -38.64 6.43
C ALA A 283 -2.12 -39.09 5.59
N GLY A 284 -0.89 -38.86 6.06
CA GLY A 284 0.35 -39.19 5.38
C GLY A 284 0.82 -38.17 4.34
N HIS A 285 0.12 -37.04 4.21
CA HIS A 285 0.45 -35.98 3.26
C HIS A 285 0.95 -34.72 3.97
N ARG A 286 1.85 -33.99 3.32
CA ARG A 286 2.23 -32.64 3.73
C ARG A 286 1.26 -31.64 3.09
N VAL A 287 0.41 -31.02 3.90
CA VAL A 287 -0.62 -30.07 3.46
C VAL A 287 -0.23 -28.65 3.87
N GLU A 288 0.04 -27.78 2.90
CA GLU A 288 0.31 -26.35 3.12
C GLU A 288 -0.91 -25.53 2.71
N ILE A 289 -1.56 -24.88 3.68
CA ILE A 289 -2.74 -24.05 3.46
C ILE A 289 -2.27 -22.63 3.16
N ARG A 290 -2.53 -22.16 1.93
CA ARG A 290 -2.25 -20.79 1.46
C ARG A 290 -3.56 -20.00 1.36
N GLY A 291 -3.53 -18.80 0.79
CA GLY A 291 -4.68 -17.90 0.68
C GLY A 291 -5.89 -18.53 -0.02
N HIS A 292 -5.79 -18.83 -1.32
CA HIS A 292 -6.90 -19.39 -2.12
C HIS A 292 -6.60 -20.79 -2.69
N ALA A 293 -5.50 -21.40 -2.28
CA ALA A 293 -5.09 -22.73 -2.72
C ALA A 293 -4.37 -23.48 -1.62
N VAL A 294 -4.13 -24.76 -1.87
CA VAL A 294 -3.45 -25.68 -0.95
C VAL A 294 -2.34 -26.40 -1.70
N LEU A 295 -1.16 -26.55 -1.12
CA LEU A 295 -0.19 -27.52 -1.62
C LEU A 295 -0.42 -28.86 -0.92
N VAL A 296 -0.58 -29.93 -1.68
CA VAL A 296 -0.61 -31.30 -1.16
C VAL A 296 0.60 -32.02 -1.75
N ASP A 297 1.57 -32.34 -0.89
CA ASP A 297 2.87 -32.90 -1.28
C ASP A 297 3.59 -32.08 -2.36
N GLY A 298 3.47 -30.76 -2.28
CA GLY A 298 4.06 -29.82 -3.24
C GLY A 298 3.19 -29.53 -4.47
N ALA A 299 2.18 -30.33 -4.77
CA ALA A 299 1.26 -30.09 -5.88
C ALA A 299 0.22 -29.01 -5.53
N LEU A 300 0.14 -27.96 -6.34
CA LEU A 300 -0.84 -26.86 -6.15
C LEU A 300 -2.26 -27.32 -6.49
N ARG A 301 -3.15 -27.16 -5.51
CA ARG A 301 -4.58 -27.48 -5.59
C ARG A 301 -5.39 -26.20 -5.39
N PRO A 302 -5.94 -25.58 -6.45
CA PRO A 302 -6.87 -24.47 -6.31
C PRO A 302 -8.12 -24.91 -5.57
N VAL A 303 -8.57 -24.13 -4.59
CA VAL A 303 -9.74 -24.47 -3.77
C VAL A 303 -10.77 -23.34 -3.84
N PRO A 304 -12.05 -23.63 -4.13
CA PRO A 304 -13.09 -22.60 -4.15
C PRO A 304 -13.26 -21.91 -2.79
N PRO A 305 -13.74 -20.65 -2.74
CA PRO A 305 -13.86 -19.88 -1.49
C PRO A 305 -14.58 -20.59 -0.34
N ALA A 306 -15.72 -21.25 -0.65
CA ALA A 306 -16.44 -22.07 0.33
C ALA A 306 -15.59 -23.22 0.89
N GLY A 307 -14.79 -23.87 0.05
CA GLY A 307 -13.87 -24.93 0.47
C GLY A 307 -12.74 -24.38 1.35
N MET A 308 -12.17 -23.23 1.00
CA MET A 308 -11.13 -22.58 1.83
C MET A 308 -11.67 -22.18 3.20
N ALA A 309 -12.88 -21.62 3.27
CA ALA A 309 -13.51 -21.25 4.54
C ALA A 309 -13.71 -22.47 5.46
N LEU A 310 -14.18 -23.60 4.91
CA LEU A 310 -14.26 -24.86 5.65
C LEU A 310 -12.88 -25.36 6.08
N LEU A 311 -11.90 -25.33 5.19
CA LEU A 311 -10.54 -25.80 5.49
C LEU A 311 -9.89 -24.97 6.59
N HIS A 312 -9.97 -23.64 6.55
CA HIS A 312 -9.48 -22.77 7.62
C HIS A 312 -10.18 -23.06 8.95
N THR A 313 -11.49 -23.29 8.93
CA THR A 313 -12.25 -23.65 10.13
C THR A 313 -11.78 -24.96 10.74
N LEU A 314 -11.58 -26.00 9.92
CA LEU A 314 -11.02 -27.28 10.37
C LEU A 314 -9.56 -27.15 10.83
N ALA A 315 -8.78 -26.29 10.19
CA ALA A 315 -7.39 -26.07 10.51
C ALA A 315 -7.21 -25.33 11.83
N ARG A 316 -8.14 -24.48 12.29
CA ARG A 316 -8.01 -23.77 13.60
C ARG A 316 -7.61 -24.71 14.74
N ARG A 317 -8.24 -25.89 14.81
CA ARG A 317 -7.88 -26.97 15.76
C ARG A 317 -7.74 -28.30 14.99
N PRO A 318 -6.58 -28.58 14.35
CA PRO A 318 -6.42 -29.76 13.52
C PRO A 318 -6.68 -31.05 14.31
N GLY A 319 -7.31 -32.04 13.69
CA GLY A 319 -7.68 -33.30 14.35
C GLY A 319 -8.96 -33.25 15.20
N TRP A 320 -9.47 -32.05 15.55
CA TRP A 320 -10.73 -31.90 16.28
C TRP A 320 -11.93 -32.00 15.34
N VAL A 321 -13.02 -32.57 15.86
CA VAL A 321 -14.30 -32.62 15.14
C VAL A 321 -14.99 -31.27 15.25
N VAL A 322 -15.22 -30.63 14.11
CA VAL A 322 -16.02 -29.41 13.99
C VAL A 322 -17.44 -29.78 13.59
N ALA A 323 -18.42 -29.22 14.30
CA ALA A 323 -19.84 -29.50 14.05
C ALA A 323 -20.32 -28.89 12.72
N ARG A 324 -21.36 -29.50 12.12
CA ARG A 324 -21.96 -28.98 10.87
C ARG A 324 -22.45 -27.54 11.02
N ALA A 325 -23.08 -27.22 12.15
CA ALA A 325 -23.56 -25.87 12.43
C ALA A 325 -22.42 -24.82 12.46
N ASP A 326 -21.25 -25.19 12.97
CA ASP A 326 -20.09 -24.29 13.01
C ASP A 326 -19.51 -24.07 11.61
N LEU A 327 -19.46 -25.14 10.80
CA LEU A 327 -19.02 -25.08 9.41
C LEU A 327 -19.99 -24.28 8.54
N LEU A 328 -21.30 -24.42 8.77
CA LEU A 328 -22.33 -23.65 8.08
C LEU A 328 -22.17 -22.15 8.35
N ARG A 329 -21.92 -21.76 9.61
CA ARG A 329 -21.64 -20.36 9.98
C ARG A 329 -20.38 -19.79 9.32
N ALA A 330 -19.45 -20.63 8.91
CA ALA A 330 -18.22 -20.22 8.25
C ALA A 330 -18.34 -20.09 6.72
N LEU A 331 -19.40 -20.64 6.10
CA LEU A 331 -19.56 -20.59 4.65
C LEU A 331 -19.87 -19.16 4.17
N PRO A 332 -19.28 -18.72 3.04
CA PRO A 332 -19.65 -17.45 2.42
C PRO A 332 -21.04 -17.56 1.78
N GLY A 333 -21.95 -16.64 2.11
CA GLY A 333 -23.31 -16.56 1.56
C GLY A 333 -24.41 -17.08 2.51
N SER A 334 -25.68 -16.77 2.19
CA SER A 334 -26.86 -17.07 3.02
C SER A 334 -27.46 -18.46 2.80
N GLY A 335 -26.61 -19.50 2.67
CA GLY A 335 -27.09 -20.88 2.64
C GLY A 335 -27.55 -21.30 4.04
N SER A 336 -28.83 -21.68 4.20
CA SER A 336 -29.44 -21.92 5.51
C SER A 336 -29.55 -23.39 5.91
N ASP A 337 -29.03 -24.33 5.10
CA ASP A 337 -29.25 -25.76 5.31
C ASP A 337 -27.94 -26.56 5.29
N GLU A 338 -27.91 -27.65 6.06
CA GLU A 338 -26.75 -28.55 6.23
C GLU A 338 -26.25 -29.12 4.90
N HIS A 339 -27.13 -29.25 3.91
CA HIS A 339 -26.77 -29.70 2.56
C HIS A 339 -25.71 -28.82 1.88
N ALA A 340 -25.64 -27.53 2.25
CA ALA A 340 -24.60 -26.62 1.75
C ALA A 340 -23.20 -27.03 2.24
N VAL A 341 -23.07 -27.45 3.50
CA VAL A 341 -21.81 -27.93 4.08
C VAL A 341 -21.38 -29.22 3.39
N GLU A 342 -22.30 -30.15 3.16
CA GLU A 342 -21.98 -31.43 2.52
C GLU A 342 -21.49 -31.23 1.07
N THR A 343 -22.18 -30.36 0.32
CA THR A 343 -21.81 -30.02 -1.06
C THR A 343 -20.45 -29.32 -1.11
N ALA A 344 -20.21 -28.33 -0.25
CA ALA A 344 -18.94 -27.62 -0.18
C ALA A 344 -17.79 -28.56 0.26
N MET A 345 -18.06 -29.49 1.18
CA MET A 345 -17.09 -30.48 1.64
C MET A 345 -16.74 -31.50 0.56
N ALA A 346 -17.72 -31.95 -0.22
CA ALA A 346 -17.49 -32.81 -1.38
C ALA A 346 -16.57 -32.13 -2.39
N ARG A 347 -16.87 -30.87 -2.74
CA ARG A 347 -16.04 -30.06 -3.64
C ARG A 347 -14.62 -29.84 -3.09
N LEU A 348 -14.49 -29.58 -1.79
CA LEU A 348 -13.18 -29.44 -1.14
C LEU A 348 -12.35 -30.73 -1.26
N ARG A 349 -12.92 -31.90 -0.96
CA ARG A 349 -12.22 -33.18 -1.10
C ARG A 349 -11.79 -33.45 -2.54
N THR A 350 -12.64 -33.14 -3.51
CA THR A 350 -12.30 -33.25 -4.93
C THR A 350 -11.15 -32.32 -5.30
N ALA A 351 -11.21 -31.04 -4.89
CA ALA A 351 -10.18 -30.05 -5.18
C ALA A 351 -8.81 -30.45 -4.60
N LEU A 352 -8.78 -30.99 -3.37
CA LEU A 352 -7.55 -31.43 -2.73
C LEU A 352 -6.91 -32.66 -3.38
N GLY A 353 -7.65 -33.45 -4.16
CA GLY A 353 -7.16 -34.67 -4.81
C GLY A 353 -6.87 -35.84 -3.84
N ALA A 354 -7.00 -35.64 -2.53
CA ALA A 354 -6.80 -36.65 -1.49
C ALA A 354 -7.98 -36.64 -0.50
N PRO A 355 -9.07 -37.39 -0.77
CA PRO A 355 -10.29 -37.34 0.05
C PRO A 355 -10.10 -37.73 1.52
N ARG A 356 -9.08 -38.55 1.81
CA ARG A 356 -8.73 -39.01 3.16
C ARG A 356 -8.21 -37.91 4.09
N LEU A 357 -7.79 -36.76 3.53
CA LEU A 357 -7.37 -35.60 4.32
C LEU A 357 -8.46 -35.10 5.27
N ILE A 358 -9.73 -35.27 4.88
CA ILE A 358 -10.87 -34.83 5.68
C ILE A 358 -11.74 -36.04 6.03
N GLN A 359 -11.88 -36.33 7.32
CA GLN A 359 -12.72 -37.40 7.83
C GLN A 359 -14.11 -36.88 8.19
N THR A 360 -15.14 -37.65 7.82
CA THR A 360 -16.48 -37.46 8.32
C THR A 360 -16.64 -38.26 9.60
N VAL A 361 -17.05 -37.60 10.68
CA VAL A 361 -17.42 -38.24 11.94
C VAL A 361 -18.94 -38.30 11.99
N VAL A 362 -19.47 -39.52 11.84
CA VAL A 362 -20.90 -39.80 11.73
C VAL A 362 -21.68 -39.10 12.85
N LYS A 363 -22.74 -38.38 12.47
CA LYS A 363 -23.62 -37.56 13.36
C LYS A 363 -22.93 -36.43 14.14
N ARG A 364 -21.62 -36.21 13.99
CA ARG A 364 -20.87 -35.19 14.76
C ARG A 364 -20.30 -34.07 13.91
N GLY A 365 -19.82 -34.36 12.70
CA GLY A 365 -19.28 -33.34 11.79
C GLY A 365 -18.04 -33.81 11.03
N TYR A 366 -17.04 -32.94 10.91
CA TYR A 366 -15.85 -33.19 10.09
C TYR A 366 -14.57 -32.83 10.85
N ARG A 367 -13.46 -33.48 10.49
CA ARG A 367 -12.12 -33.15 11.01
C ARG A 367 -11.04 -33.35 9.97
N LEU A 368 -9.93 -32.64 10.11
CA LEU A 368 -8.68 -33.02 9.42
C LEU A 368 -8.14 -34.31 10.03
N ALA A 369 -7.70 -35.24 9.19
CA ALA A 369 -7.07 -36.49 9.58
C ALA A 369 -5.61 -36.27 10.00
N LEU A 370 -5.39 -35.45 11.04
CA LEU A 370 -4.06 -35.10 11.51
C LEU A 370 -3.27 -36.36 11.89
N ASP A 371 -2.05 -36.49 11.37
CA ASP A 371 -1.16 -37.57 11.75
C ASP A 371 -0.62 -37.35 13.17
N PRO A 372 -0.42 -38.41 13.98
CA PRO A 372 0.20 -38.26 15.29
C PRO A 372 1.59 -37.64 15.15
N SER A 373 1.87 -36.59 15.92
CA SER A 373 3.19 -35.95 15.95
C SER A 373 4.27 -36.96 16.38
N ALA A 374 5.39 -37.01 15.64
CA ALA A 374 6.50 -37.90 15.98
C ALA A 374 7.24 -37.52 17.29
N ASP A 375 7.02 -36.31 17.84
CA ASP A 375 7.75 -35.79 19.00
C ASP A 375 7.12 -36.16 20.36
N THR A 376 6.92 -37.44 20.64
CA THR A 376 6.61 -37.89 22.01
C THR A 376 7.00 -39.34 22.27
N LYS A 377 8.20 -39.75 21.82
CA LYS A 377 8.84 -40.96 22.37
C LYS A 377 10.34 -40.71 22.58
N TYR A 378 10.77 -40.96 23.81
CA TYR A 378 12.13 -40.96 24.37
C TYR A 378 12.68 -39.65 24.94
N ASP A 379 12.06 -39.16 26.01
CA ASP A 379 12.78 -38.65 27.18
C ASP A 379 12.18 -39.35 28.41
N GLY A 380 12.82 -40.43 28.83
CA GLY A 380 12.30 -41.30 29.88
C GLY A 380 12.98 -42.66 29.88
N SER A 381 14.26 -42.68 30.23
CA SER A 381 14.92 -43.80 30.91
C SER A 381 16.09 -43.26 31.71
#